data_AF-A0AAJ1SXD1-F1
#
_entry.id   AF-A0AAJ1SXD1-F1
#
_cell.length_a   1.000
_cell.length_b   1.000
_cell.length_c   1.000
_cell.angle_alpha   90.00
_cell.angle_beta   90.00
_cell.angle_gamma   90.00
#
_symmetry.space_group_name_H-M   'P 1'
#
loop_
_entity.id
_entity.type
_entity.pdbx_description
1 polymer ?
#
loop_
_entity_poly.entity_id
_entity_poly.type
_entity_poly.pdbx_seq_one_letter_code
_entity_poly.pdbx_strand_id
1 'polypeptide(L)' 'MTKRLVECGKIIGIDILDHLIIGDNKYVSLKEKGYL' A
#
# COMPACT_ATOMS: atom_id res chain seq x y z
N MET A 1 -1.85 -6.69 6.66
CA MET A 1 -2.75 -5.51 6.80
C MET A 1 -3.11 -4.91 5.44
N THR A 2 -2.13 -4.58 4.60
CA THR A 2 -2.29 -3.96 3.26
C THR A 2 -3.39 -4.57 2.39
N LYS A 3 -3.49 -5.90 2.29
CA LYS A 3 -4.54 -6.58 1.50
C LYS A 3 -5.97 -6.15 1.89
N ARG A 4 -6.27 -5.99 3.18
CA ARG A 4 -7.62 -5.57 3.63
C ARG A 4 -7.93 -4.14 3.20
N LEU A 5 -6.93 -3.25 3.25
CA LEU A 5 -7.09 -1.87 2.80
C LEU A 5 -7.31 -1.79 1.29
N VAL A 6 -6.58 -2.59 0.51
CA VAL A 6 -6.76 -2.69 -0.95
C VAL A 6 -8.18 -3.18 -1.28
N GLU A 7 -8.66 -4.23 -0.61
CA GLU A 7 -10.03 -4.73 -0.83
C GLU A 7 -11.10 -3.71 -0.42
N CYS A 8 -10.92 -3.00 0.70
CA CYS A 8 -11.81 -1.90 1.08
C CYS A 8 -11.80 -0.76 0.04
N GLY A 9 -10.63 -0.43 -0.52
CA GLY A 9 -10.51 0.58 -1.57
C GLY A 9 -11.32 0.20 -2.82
N LYS A 10 -11.23 -1.06 -3.26
CA LYS A 10 -12.04 -1.58 -4.38
C LYS A 10 -13.55 -1.48 -4.13
N ILE A 11 -14.00 -1.75 -2.90
CA ILE A 11 -15.42 -1.67 -2.54
C ILE A 11 -15.92 -0.23 -2.55
N ILE A 12 -15.13 0.71 -2.05
CA ILE A 12 -15.49 2.13 -1.93
C ILE A 12 -15.29 2.88 -3.27
N GLY A 13 -14.53 2.29 -4.20
CA GLY A 13 -14.15 2.94 -5.46
C GLY A 13 -13.00 3.93 -5.31
N ILE A 14 -12.14 3.74 -4.31
CA ILE A 14 -10.96 4.56 -4.05
C ILE A 14 -9.74 3.66 -4.02
N ASP A 15 -8.85 3.81 -5.01
CA ASP A 15 -7.66 2.98 -5.10
C ASP A 15 -6.58 3.36 -4.07
N ILE A 16 -5.97 2.34 -3.45
CA ILE A 16 -4.76 2.53 -2.65
C ILE A 16 -3.58 2.73 -3.60
N LEU A 17 -2.98 3.92 -3.56
CA LEU A 17 -1.89 4.27 -4.46
C LEU A 17 -0.58 3.56 -4.11
N ASP A 18 -0.24 3.46 -2.83
CA ASP A 18 0.93 2.74 -2.30
C ASP A 18 0.83 2.58 -0.77
N HIS A 19 1.64 1.68 -0.21
CA HIS A 19 1.87 1.52 1.21
C HIS A 19 3.38 1.65 1.48
N LEU A 20 3.77 2.78 2.07
CA LEU A 20 5.15 3.08 2.40
C LEU A 20 5.49 2.63 3.82
N ILE A 21 6.57 1.87 3.97
CA ILE A 21 7.18 1.54 5.27
C ILE A 21 8.40 2.44 5.44
N ILE A 22 8.44 3.27 6.48
CA ILE A 22 9.46 4.32 6.67
C ILE A 22 10.31 4.01 7.91
N GLY A 23 11.63 4.16 7.80
CA GLY A 23 12.57 4.02 8.92
C GLY A 23 14.00 4.37 8.50
N ASP A 24 14.82 4.84 9.44
CA ASP A 24 16.25 5.13 9.22
C ASP A 24 16.56 6.03 8.01
N ASN A 25 15.79 7.12 7.86
CA ASN A 25 15.84 8.03 6.69
C ASN A 25 15.65 7.32 5.34
N LYS A 26 15.02 6.15 5.34
CA LYS A 26 14.71 5.35 4.15
C LYS A 26 13.23 5.00 4.15
N TYR A 27 12.76 4.58 2.99
CA TYR A 27 11.42 4.02 2.84
C TYR A 27 11.46 2.80 1.91
N VAL A 28 10.43 1.96 2.03
CA VAL A 28 10.15 0.85 1.12
C VAL A 28 8.73 1.03 0.60
N SER A 29 8.61 1.12 -0.73
CA SER A 29 7.32 1.04 -1.43
C SER A 29 6.90 -0.41 -1.60
N LEU A 30 5.72 -0.76 -1.06
CA LEU A 30 5.15 -2.09 -1.29
C LEU A 30 4.63 -2.25 -2.71
N LYS A 31 4.22 -1.16 -3.38
CA LYS A 31 3.85 -1.18 -4.80
C LYS A 31 5.04 -1.47 -5.70
N GLU A 32 6.17 -0.78 -5.52
CA GLU A 32 7.38 -1.01 -6.33
C GLU A 32 7.94 -2.43 -6.17
N LYS A 33 7.72 -3.03 -5.00
CA LYS A 33 8.13 -4.41 -4.70
C LYS A 33 7.13 -5.47 -5.18
N GLY A 34 5.98 -5.08 -5.74
CA GLY A 34 4.96 -6.01 -6.25
C GLY A 34 4.12 -6.69 -5.16
N TYR A 35 4.03 -6.08 -3.97
CA TYR A 35 3.21 -6.60 -2.86
C TYR A 35 1.80 -5.98 -2.78
N LEU A 36 1.50 -5.02 -3.65
CA LEU A 36 0.25 -4.27 -3.71
C LEU A 36 -0.58 -4.67 -4.92
#